data_AF-D3E4N8-F1
#
_entry.id   AF-D3E4N8-F1
#
_cell.length_a   1.000
_cell.length_b   1.000
_cell.length_c   1.000
_cell.angle_alpha   90.00
_cell.angle_beta   90.00
_cell.angle_gamma   90.00
#
_symmetry.space_group_name_H-M   'P 1'
#
loop_
_entity.id
_entity.type
_entity.pdbx_description
1 polymer ?
#
loop_
_entity_poly.entity_id
_entity_poly.type
_entity_poly.pdbx_seq_one_letter_code
_entity_poly.pdbx_strand_id
1 'polypeptide(L)' 'MVEITSKTKYMDLLNEYPLLKTDLVKKNPKFGFLVTPMGKISLWESDLSEVSERAEMTVEDTVNLFIELVNSY' A
#
# COMPACT_ATOMS: atom_id res chain seq x y z
N MET A 1 0.25 17.78 2.51
CA MET A 1 -0.46 16.50 2.69
C MET A 1 -0.68 15.93 1.31
N VAL A 2 -0.13 14.75 1.04
CA VAL A 2 -0.45 14.01 -0.18
C VAL A 2 -1.89 13.53 -0.04
N GLU A 3 -2.73 13.83 -1.03
CA GLU A 3 -4.11 13.34 -1.06
C GLU A 3 -4.08 11.87 -1.53
N ILE A 4 -4.15 10.95 -0.58
CA ILE A 4 -4.17 9.51 -0.86
C ILE A 4 -5.63 9.09 -1.10
N THR A 5 -5.88 8.48 -2.23
CA THR A 5 -7.20 7.99 -2.65
C THR A 5 -7.10 6.55 -3.14
N SER A 6 -8.23 5.90 -3.40
CA SER A 6 -8.24 4.54 -3.95
C SER A 6 -7.52 4.40 -5.30
N LYS A 7 -7.44 5.49 -6.08
CA LYS A 7 -6.77 5.54 -7.39
C LYS A 7 -5.29 5.92 -7.31
N THR A 8 -4.79 6.23 -6.11
CA THR A 8 -3.38 6.54 -5.93
C THR A 8 -2.56 5.30 -6.25
N LYS A 9 -1.55 5.44 -7.12
CA LYS A 9 -0.68 4.31 -7.49
C LYS A 9 0.17 3.92 -6.30
N TYR A 10 0.19 2.62 -6.02
CA TYR A 10 1.00 2.06 -4.95
C TYR A 10 2.49 2.38 -5.09
N MET A 11 3.02 2.30 -6.33
CA MET A 11 4.43 2.56 -6.60
C MET A 11 4.82 4.04 -6.39
N ASP A 12 3.91 4.99 -6.62
CA ASP A 12 4.20 6.40 -6.36
C ASP A 12 4.46 6.62 -4.87
N LEU A 13 3.65 5.99 -4.00
CA LEU A 13 3.83 6.02 -2.55
C LEU A 13 5.12 5.30 -2.11
N LEU A 14 5.52 4.20 -2.76
CA LEU A 14 6.78 3.54 -2.43
C LEU A 14 8.02 4.34 -2.86
N ASN A 15 7.93 5.04 -3.99
CA ASN A 15 9.03 5.87 -4.49
C ASN A 15 9.25 7.07 -3.57
N GLU A 16 8.18 7.66 -3.04
CA GLU A 16 8.24 8.77 -2.09
C GLU A 16 8.61 8.31 -0.68
N TYR A 17 8.12 7.14 -0.26
CA TYR A 17 8.32 6.58 1.08
C TYR A 17 8.92 5.15 1.00
N PRO A 18 10.25 5.00 0.84
CA PRO A 18 10.89 3.69 0.62
C PRO A 18 10.67 2.65 1.74
N LEU A 19 10.42 3.12 2.98
CA LEU A 19 10.16 2.24 4.13
C LEU A 19 8.69 1.79 4.24
N LEU A 20 7.77 2.44 3.50
CA LEU A 20 6.32 2.23 3.59
C LEU A 20 5.92 0.77 3.44
N LYS A 21 6.53 0.07 2.47
CA LYS A 21 6.27 -1.36 2.26
C LYS A 21 6.62 -2.20 3.49
N THR A 22 7.76 -1.95 4.12
CA THR A 22 8.20 -2.72 5.28
C THR A 22 7.29 -2.42 6.47
N ASP A 23 6.90 -1.17 6.66
CA ASP A 23 6.08 -0.75 7.78
C ASP A 23 4.61 -1.16 7.62
N LEU A 24 4.09 -1.22 6.38
CA LEU A 24 2.79 -1.83 6.06
C LEU A 24 2.75 -3.30 6.52
N VAL A 25 3.77 -4.09 6.17
CA VAL A 25 3.82 -5.51 6.54
C VAL A 25 3.92 -5.70 8.05
N LYS A 26 4.70 -4.85 8.74
CA LYS A 26 4.79 -4.87 10.22
C LYS A 26 3.46 -4.51 10.87
N LYS A 27 2.75 -3.51 10.32
CA LYS A 27 1.51 -3.00 10.89
C LYS A 27 0.32 -3.91 10.60
N ASN A 28 0.29 -4.53 9.43
CA ASN A 28 -0.76 -5.46 9.03
C ASN A 28 -0.18 -6.60 8.16
N PRO A 29 -0.11 -7.84 8.70
CA PRO A 29 0.44 -9.00 7.99
C PRO A 29 -0.26 -9.35 6.68
N LYS A 30 -1.50 -8.89 6.45
CA LYS A 30 -2.23 -9.06 5.18
C LYS A 30 -1.46 -8.49 4.00
N PHE A 31 -0.60 -7.50 4.22
CA PHE A 31 0.26 -6.93 3.19
C PHE A 31 1.56 -7.72 2.94
N GLY A 32 1.72 -8.90 3.54
CA GLY A 32 2.90 -9.76 3.33
C GLY A 32 3.16 -10.10 1.86
N PHE A 33 2.14 -10.09 1.00
CA PHE A 33 2.31 -10.28 -0.44
C PHE A 33 3.17 -9.19 -1.08
N LEU A 34 3.18 -7.95 -0.55
CA LEU A 34 3.98 -6.82 -1.08
C LEU A 34 5.48 -7.12 -1.10
N VAL A 35 5.98 -7.93 -0.16
CA VAL A 35 7.41 -8.29 -0.06
C VAL A 35 7.80 -9.49 -0.90
N THR A 36 6.84 -10.23 -1.44
CA THR A 36 7.11 -11.40 -2.29
C THR A 36 7.59 -10.98 -3.69
N PRO A 37 8.40 -11.81 -4.39
CA PRO A 37 8.78 -11.55 -5.77
C PRO A 37 7.58 -11.41 -6.72
N MET A 38 6.53 -12.22 -6.54
CA MET A 38 5.31 -12.13 -7.34
C MET A 38 4.53 -10.84 -7.08
N GLY A 39 4.42 -10.41 -5.83
CA GLY A 39 3.77 -9.15 -5.48
C GLY A 39 4.46 -7.94 -6.12
N LYS A 40 5.80 -7.94 -6.18
CA LYS A 40 6.55 -6.85 -6.84
C LYS A 40 6.21 -6.67 -8.32
N ILE A 41 6.13 -7.77 -9.08
CA ILE A 41 5.88 -7.72 -10.52
C ILE A 41 4.43 -7.28 -10.77
N SER A 42 3.52 -7.81 -9.97
CA SER A 42 2.11 -7.68 -10.25
C SER A 42 1.47 -6.38 -9.71
N LEU A 43 2.14 -5.64 -8.83
CA LEU A 43 1.63 -4.40 -8.23
C LEU A 43 2.26 -3.13 -8.83
N TRP A 44 3.10 -3.28 -9.85
CA TRP A 44 3.86 -2.16 -10.40
C TRP A 44 2.95 -1.08 -11.00
N GLU A 45 1.76 -1.47 -11.48
CA GLU A 45 0.75 -0.59 -12.07
C GLU A 45 -0.51 -0.46 -11.20
N SER A 46 -0.55 -1.12 -10.04
CA SER A 46 -1.74 -1.19 -9.21
C SER A 46 -2.00 0.09 -8.43
N ASP A 47 -3.28 0.40 -8.26
CA ASP A 47 -3.77 1.41 -7.32
C ASP A 47 -4.12 0.79 -5.96
N LEU A 48 -4.53 1.62 -5.00
CA LEU A 48 -4.88 1.16 -3.66
C LEU A 48 -6.17 0.32 -3.64
N SER A 49 -7.04 0.42 -4.65
CA SER A 49 -8.20 -0.45 -4.80
C SER A 49 -7.75 -1.89 -5.08
N GLU A 50 -6.88 -2.08 -6.07
CA GLU A 50 -6.36 -3.41 -6.40
C GLU A 50 -5.50 -4.01 -5.27
N VAL A 51 -4.75 -3.15 -4.56
CA VAL A 51 -3.99 -3.57 -3.37
C VAL A 51 -4.93 -4.06 -2.27
N SER A 52 -6.07 -3.39 -2.06
CA SER A 52 -7.07 -3.78 -1.06
C SER A 52 -7.67 -5.16 -1.35
N GLU A 53 -7.95 -5.45 -2.62
CA GLU A 53 -8.48 -6.75 -3.05
C GLU A 53 -7.51 -7.88 -2.70
N ARG A 54 -6.22 -7.69 -2.93
CA ARG A 54 -5.18 -8.69 -2.61
C ARG A 54 -4.91 -8.83 -1.12
N ALA A 55 -5.07 -7.75 -0.38
CA ALA A 55 -4.99 -7.76 1.07
C ALA A 55 -6.25 -8.38 1.71
N GLU A 56 -7.29 -8.66 0.91
CA GLU A 56 -8.62 -9.06 1.40
C GLU A 56 -9.12 -8.05 2.46
N MET A 57 -9.05 -6.76 2.10
CA MET A 57 -9.48 -5.61 2.90
C MET A 57 -10.43 -4.72 2.12
N THR A 58 -11.17 -3.88 2.85
CA THR A 58 -11.95 -2.83 2.19
C THR A 58 -10.99 -1.77 1.63
N VAL A 59 -11.42 -1.11 0.55
CA VAL A 59 -10.68 0.01 -0.05
C VAL A 59 -10.49 1.13 0.97
N GLU A 60 -11.53 1.42 1.76
CA GLU A 60 -11.50 2.45 2.80
C GLU A 60 -10.47 2.15 3.89
N ASP A 61 -10.48 0.95 4.47
CA ASP A 61 -9.49 0.56 5.48
C ASP A 61 -8.06 0.60 4.94
N THR A 62 -7.90 0.22 3.67
CA THR A 62 -6.61 0.26 2.99
C THR A 62 -6.14 1.70 2.82
N VAL A 63 -6.96 2.59 2.27
CA VAL A 63 -6.62 4.01 2.12
C VAL A 63 -6.31 4.65 3.47
N ASN A 64 -7.14 4.40 4.49
CA ASN A 64 -6.92 4.93 5.84
C ASN A 64 -5.59 4.46 6.44
N LEU A 65 -5.24 3.17 6.27
CA LEU A 65 -3.97 2.63 6.74
C LEU A 65 -2.77 3.30 6.06
N PHE A 66 -2.85 3.52 4.74
CA PHE A 66 -1.80 4.21 3.99
C PHE A 66 -1.69 5.68 4.42
N ILE A 67 -2.80 6.39 4.61
CA ILE A 67 -2.82 7.77 5.14
C ILE A 67 -2.16 7.83 6.52
N GLU A 68 -2.53 6.93 7.43
CA GLU A 68 -1.99 6.90 8.79
C GLU A 68 -0.47 6.65 8.78
N LEU A 69 0.00 5.72 7.95
CA LEU A 69 1.44 5.45 7.80
C LEU A 69 2.18 6.60 7.13
N VAL A 70 1.64 7.17 6.05
CA VAL A 70 2.29 8.29 5.35
C VAL A 70 2.39 9.53 6.25
N ASN A 71 1.35 9.81 7.05
CA ASN A 71 1.36 10.90 8.03
C ASN A 71 2.29 10.65 9.24
N SER A 72 2.86 9.46 9.37
CA SER A 72 3.80 9.13 10.45
C SER A 72 5.28 9.35 10.09
N TYR A 73 5.57 9.67 8.82
CA TYR A 73 6.90 10.09 8.34
C TYR A 73 7.09 11.60 8.52
#